data_AF-A0A817CAN5-F1
#
_entry.id   AF-A0A817CAN5-F1
#
_cell.length_a   1.000
_cell.length_b   1.000
_cell.length_c   1.000
_cell.angle_alpha   90.00
_cell.angle_beta   90.00
_cell.angle_gamma   90.00
#
_symmetry.space_group_name_H-M   'P 1'
#
loop_
_entity.id
_entity.type
_entity.pdbx_description
1 polymer ?
#
loop_
_entity_poly.entity_id
_entity_poly.type
_entity_poly.pdbx_seq_one_letter_code
_entity_poly.pdbx_strand_id
1 'polypeptide(L)'
;MDCTGSMGSYIKSATDNIRLIVDEIVSKEMTKIRLALVEYRDHPPQDTTFITCVHNFTDKVQEMKDWLGQCSAQGGGDTPEAVADALHDILKLSWRSEATKICVLISDAPPHGLKQCDDHFPDGCPLGFDPLKIAREMAEKHITLYVVGVEPPIGKFSLQA
;
A
#
# COMPACT_ATOMS: atom_id res chain seq x y z
N MET A 1 0.12 1.93 1.96
CA MET A 1 0.08 3.39 1.79
C MET A 1 1.38 3.76 1.13
N ASP A 2 1.26 4.42 -0.01
CA ASP A 2 2.39 5.05 -0.66
C ASP A 2 2.85 6.29 0.14
N CYS A 3 4.12 6.30 0.55
CA CYS A 3 4.74 7.36 1.34
C CYS A 3 5.88 8.05 0.58
N THR A 4 5.90 7.98 -0.75
CA THR A 4 6.92 8.60 -1.61
C THR A 4 6.65 10.09 -1.81
N GLY A 5 7.59 10.83 -2.38
CA GLY A 5 7.49 12.29 -2.51
C GLY A 5 6.31 12.78 -3.35
N SER A 6 5.90 12.03 -4.37
CA SER A 6 4.79 12.37 -5.28
C SER A 6 3.44 12.45 -4.54
N MET A 7 3.28 11.66 -3.48
CA MET A 7 2.12 11.67 -2.60
C MET A 7 1.98 12.93 -1.72
N GLY A 8 2.90 13.90 -1.80
CA GLY A 8 2.97 15.07 -0.92
C GLY A 8 1.66 15.85 -0.73
N SER A 9 0.95 16.16 -1.82
CA SER A 9 -0.35 16.86 -1.75
C SER A 9 -1.50 15.96 -1.33
N TYR A 10 -1.31 14.64 -1.34
CA TYR A 10 -2.38 13.66 -1.25
C TYR A 10 -2.37 12.88 0.06
N ILE A 11 -1.20 12.67 0.67
CA ILE A 11 -1.04 11.83 1.86
C ILE A 11 -1.89 12.34 3.03
N LYS A 12 -2.03 13.65 3.18
CA LYS A 12 -2.90 14.24 4.20
C LYS A 12 -4.37 13.93 3.93
N SER A 13 -4.85 14.13 2.70
CA SER A 13 -6.22 13.79 2.33
C SER A 13 -6.49 12.29 2.42
N ALA A 14 -5.53 11.45 2.03
CA ALA A 14 -5.63 10.00 2.12
C ALA A 14 -5.74 9.54 3.59
N THR A 15 -4.84 10.03 4.46
CA THR A 15 -4.88 9.71 5.89
C THR A 15 -6.16 10.22 6.56
N ASP A 16 -6.63 11.43 6.25
CA ASP A 16 -7.88 11.98 6.77
C ASP A 16 -9.11 11.17 6.32
N ASN A 17 -9.17 10.75 5.05
CA ASN A 17 -10.24 9.89 4.55
C ASN A 17 -10.23 8.49 5.18
N ILE A 18 -9.05 7.89 5.39
CA ILE A 18 -8.95 6.61 6.10
C ILE A 18 -9.47 6.76 7.53
N ARG A 19 -9.13 7.85 8.23
CA ARG A 19 -9.64 8.10 9.58
C ARG A 19 -11.17 8.16 9.62
N LEU A 20 -11.78 8.83 8.65
CA LEU A 20 -13.24 8.90 8.51
C LEU A 20 -13.86 7.52 8.26
N ILE A 21 -13.27 6.73 7.36
CA ILE A 21 -13.73 5.36 7.07
C ILE A 21 -13.63 4.49 8.33
N VAL A 22 -12.53 4.59 9.08
CA VAL A 22 -12.34 3.86 10.34
C VAL A 22 -13.41 4.25 11.36
N ASP A 23 -13.68 5.55 11.54
CA ASP A 23 -14.71 6.03 12.47
C ASP A 23 -16.11 5.57 12.04
N GLU A 24 -16.42 5.62 10.74
CA GLU A 24 -17.70 5.18 10.20
C GLU A 24 -17.91 3.68 10.40
N ILE A 25 -16.92 2.85 10.05
CA ILE A 25 -16.97 1.41 10.20
C ILE A 25 -17.15 1.04 11.68
N VAL A 26 -16.39 1.65 12.58
CA VAL A 26 -16.48 1.39 14.03
C VAL A 26 -17.83 1.82 14.60
N SER A 27 -18.43 2.89 14.08
CA SER A 27 -19.75 3.37 14.53
C SER A 27 -20.92 2.50 14.05
N LYS A 28 -20.79 1.85 12.88
CA LYS A 28 -21.87 1.11 12.22
C LYS A 28 -21.81 -0.40 12.47
N GLU A 29 -20.61 -0.94 12.62
CA GLU A 29 -20.42 -2.38 12.79
C GLU A 29 -20.45 -2.77 14.27
N MET A 30 -21.32 -3.73 14.62
CA MET A 30 -21.30 -4.37 15.94
C MET A 30 -20.18 -5.43 16.06
N THR A 31 -19.28 -5.53 15.08
CA THR A 31 -18.28 -6.60 14.97
C THR A 31 -16.87 -6.16 15.36
N LYS A 32 -16.03 -7.14 15.75
CA LYS A 32 -14.62 -6.89 16.11
C LYS A 32 -13.79 -6.61 14.87
N ILE A 33 -13.54 -5.34 14.58
CA ILE A 33 -12.63 -4.89 13.51
C ILE A 33 -11.18 -4.95 14.00
N ARG A 34 -10.26 -5.23 13.08
CA ARG A 34 -8.83 -5.00 13.27
C ARG A 34 -8.28 -4.28 12.06
N LEU A 35 -7.36 -3.36 12.31
CA LEU A 35 -6.75 -2.49 11.32
C LEU A 35 -5.24 -2.73 11.32
N ALA A 36 -4.63 -2.75 10.14
CA ALA A 36 -3.19 -2.84 9.97
C ALA A 36 -2.77 -1.77 8.96
N LEU A 37 -1.51 -1.37 8.99
CA LEU A 37 -0.95 -0.42 8.04
C LEU A 37 0.39 -0.94 7.54
N VAL A 38 0.54 -0.97 6.21
CA VAL A 38 1.84 -1.15 5.57
C VAL A 38 2.11 0.11 4.77
N GLU A 39 3.17 0.81 5.15
CA GLU A 39 3.72 1.95 4.42
C GLU A 39 4.84 1.45 3.53
N TYR A 40 5.01 2.06 2.37
CA TYR A 40 6.15 1.77 1.51
C TYR A 40 6.67 3.02 0.82
N ARG A 41 7.93 2.93 0.40
CA ARG A 41 8.57 3.89 -0.49
C ARG A 41 9.26 3.13 -1.62
N ASP A 42 10.55 3.34 -1.77
CA ASP A 42 11.33 2.85 -2.89
C ASP A 42 12.60 2.12 -2.43
N HIS A 43 13.26 1.47 -3.37
CA HIS A 43 14.50 0.75 -3.18
C HIS A 43 15.72 1.69 -3.27
N PRO A 44 16.82 1.37 -2.57
CA PRO A 44 18.10 2.01 -2.83
C PRO A 44 18.58 1.70 -4.27
N PRO A 45 19.13 2.68 -5.02
CA PRO A 45 19.63 3.97 -4.55
C PRO A 45 18.62 5.12 -4.56
N GLN A 46 17.39 4.91 -5.04
CA GLN A 46 16.37 5.97 -5.16
C GLN A 46 15.94 6.46 -3.78
N ASP A 47 15.68 5.53 -2.87
CA ASP A 47 15.41 5.84 -1.48
C ASP A 47 16.25 4.97 -0.54
N THR A 48 16.83 5.60 0.49
CA THR A 48 17.65 4.93 1.52
C THR A 48 17.02 4.96 2.90
N THR A 49 15.78 5.44 3.03
CA THR A 49 15.07 5.59 4.31
C THR A 49 14.46 4.27 4.76
N PHE A 50 13.48 3.74 4.02
CA PHE A 50 12.91 2.42 4.21
C PHE A 50 12.18 1.98 2.94
N ILE A 51 12.10 0.66 2.71
CA ILE A 51 11.30 0.10 1.61
C ILE A 51 9.87 -0.13 2.10
N THR A 52 9.70 -0.84 3.21
CA THR A 52 8.41 -1.06 3.88
C THR A 52 8.50 -0.77 5.38
N CYS A 53 7.41 -0.25 5.94
CA CYS A 53 7.18 -0.15 7.38
C CYS A 53 5.86 -0.85 7.72
N VAL A 54 5.92 -1.88 8.56
CA VAL A 54 4.80 -2.80 8.81
C VAL A 54 4.26 -2.63 10.22
N HIS A 55 3.01 -2.20 10.30
CA HIS A 55 2.21 -2.18 11.52
C HIS A 55 1.16 -3.29 11.45
N ASN A 56 1.30 -4.29 12.31
CA ASN A 56 0.42 -5.46 12.30
C ASN A 56 -1.00 -5.11 12.83
N PHE A 57 -1.93 -6.04 12.72
CA PHE A 57 -3.32 -5.83 13.12
C PHE A 57 -3.49 -5.42 14.59
N THR A 58 -4.12 -4.27 14.81
CA THR A 58 -4.59 -3.78 16.11
C THR A 58 -6.12 -3.68 16.14
N ASP A 59 -6.72 -3.84 17.30
CA ASP A 59 -8.13 -3.53 17.56
C ASP A 59 -8.32 -2.11 18.14
N LYS A 60 -7.23 -1.36 18.33
CA LYS A 60 -7.24 0.00 18.86
C LYS A 60 -7.26 1.02 17.72
N VAL A 61 -8.41 1.66 17.53
CA VAL A 61 -8.59 2.73 16.54
C VAL A 61 -7.55 3.85 16.70
N GLN A 62 -7.26 4.24 17.95
CA GLN A 62 -6.30 5.30 18.21
C GLN A 62 -4.89 4.95 17.70
N GLU A 63 -4.47 3.69 17.85
CA GLU A 63 -3.16 3.24 17.39
C GLU A 63 -3.04 3.33 15.86
N MET A 64 -4.10 2.94 15.12
CA MET A 64 -4.16 3.17 13.67
C MET A 64 -4.10 4.66 13.31
N LYS A 65 -4.81 5.53 14.06
CA LYS A 65 -4.80 6.98 13.84
C LYS A 65 -3.42 7.60 14.07
N ASP A 66 -2.68 7.07 15.03
CA ASP A 66 -1.32 7.49 15.38
C ASP A 66 -0.35 7.07 14.28
N TRP A 67 -0.43 5.83 13.77
CA TRP A 67 0.37 5.38 12.62
C TRP A 67 0.11 6.25 11.39
N LEU A 68 -1.16 6.49 11.05
CA LEU A 68 -1.53 7.38 9.95
C LEU A 68 -1.03 8.82 10.16
N GLY A 69 -0.86 9.26 11.41
CA GLY A 69 -0.32 10.59 11.74
C GLY A 69 1.19 10.69 11.54
N GLN A 70 1.89 9.56 11.44
CA GLN A 70 3.34 9.49 11.23
C GLN A 70 3.70 9.32 9.74
N CYS A 71 2.74 8.91 8.90
CA CYS A 71 2.92 8.83 7.46
C CYS A 71 3.36 10.19 6.89
N SER A 72 4.47 10.19 6.15
CA SER A 72 5.00 11.38 5.49
C SER A 72 5.53 11.04 4.11
N ALA A 73 5.15 11.86 3.13
CA ALA A 73 5.55 11.75 1.73
C ALA A 73 6.98 12.30 1.56
N GLN A 74 7.92 11.42 1.24
CA GLN A 74 9.32 11.76 0.98
C GLN A 74 9.98 10.64 0.19
N GLY A 75 11.07 10.98 -0.52
CA GLY A 75 11.89 9.97 -1.20
C GLY A 75 11.24 9.53 -2.49
N GLY A 76 11.50 8.28 -2.87
CA GLY A 76 11.43 7.85 -4.27
C GLY A 76 12.61 8.42 -5.07
N GLY A 77 12.51 8.38 -6.39
CA GLY A 77 13.55 8.94 -7.26
C GLY A 77 13.33 8.60 -8.73
N ASP A 78 12.54 7.56 -8.97
CA ASP A 78 11.97 7.23 -10.26
C ASP A 78 10.43 7.12 -10.16
N THR A 79 9.74 6.81 -11.27
CA THR A 79 8.27 6.87 -11.27
C THR A 79 7.61 5.63 -10.65
N PRO A 80 8.04 4.40 -10.94
CA PRO A 80 7.52 3.23 -10.24
C PRO A 80 8.08 3.12 -8.82
N GLU A 81 7.38 2.39 -7.95
CA GLU A 81 7.69 2.33 -6.52
C GLU A 81 7.65 0.88 -5.99
N ALA A 82 8.06 0.66 -4.73
CA ALA A 82 8.16 -0.68 -4.11
C ALA A 82 6.82 -1.32 -3.69
N VAL A 83 5.80 -1.24 -4.56
CA VAL A 83 4.45 -1.80 -4.33
C VAL A 83 4.50 -3.32 -4.11
N ALA A 84 5.37 -4.04 -4.84
CA ALA A 84 5.48 -5.49 -4.74
C ALA A 84 5.96 -5.93 -3.35
N ASP A 85 6.93 -5.22 -2.77
CA ASP A 85 7.43 -5.42 -1.41
C ASP A 85 6.33 -5.22 -0.38
N ALA A 86 5.56 -4.13 -0.52
CA ALA A 86 4.42 -3.85 0.35
C ALA A 86 3.36 -4.96 0.31
N LEU A 87 2.97 -5.41 -0.88
CA LEU A 87 1.99 -6.49 -1.04
C LEU A 87 2.52 -7.82 -0.49
N HIS A 88 3.82 -8.09 -0.64
CA HIS A 88 4.44 -9.27 -0.06
C HIS A 88 4.42 -9.24 1.47
N ASP A 89 4.69 -8.10 2.10
CA ASP A 89 4.61 -7.97 3.56
C ASP A 89 3.16 -8.00 4.07
N ILE A 90 2.19 -7.53 3.28
CA ILE A 90 0.75 -7.66 3.58
C ILE A 90 0.34 -9.12 3.71
N LEU A 91 0.89 -10.03 2.90
CA LEU A 91 0.61 -11.47 3.01
C LEU A 91 1.07 -12.08 4.34
N LYS A 92 2.08 -11.48 5.00
CA LYS A 92 2.65 -11.95 6.27
C LYS A 92 1.93 -11.42 7.50
N LEU A 93 0.99 -10.48 7.34
CA LEU A 93 0.21 -9.95 8.45
C LEU A 93 -0.62 -11.04 9.15
N SER A 94 -0.97 -10.79 10.41
CA SER A 94 -1.71 -11.74 11.26
C SER A 94 -3.20 -11.80 10.93
N TRP A 95 -3.54 -12.13 9.69
CA TRP A 95 -4.92 -12.29 9.21
C TRP A 95 -5.65 -13.38 9.99
N ARG A 96 -6.88 -13.08 10.45
CA ARG A 96 -7.76 -14.11 11.04
C ARG A 96 -8.34 -14.98 9.92
N SER A 97 -8.38 -16.30 10.10
CA SER A 97 -8.91 -17.22 9.09
C SER A 97 -10.36 -16.91 8.70
N GLU A 98 -11.22 -16.71 9.71
CA GLU A 98 -12.67 -16.51 9.58
C GLU A 98 -13.10 -15.05 9.41
N ALA A 99 -12.17 -14.12 9.17
CA ALA A 99 -12.52 -12.72 8.96
C ALA A 99 -12.77 -12.43 7.47
N THR A 100 -13.66 -11.47 7.20
CA THR A 100 -13.65 -10.75 5.92
C THR A 100 -12.33 -9.98 5.82
N LYS A 101 -11.53 -10.25 4.78
CA LYS A 101 -10.20 -9.68 4.60
C LYS A 101 -10.21 -8.67 3.46
N ILE A 102 -9.86 -7.43 3.77
CA ILE A 102 -9.83 -6.33 2.81
C ILE A 102 -8.46 -5.67 2.90
N CYS A 103 -7.84 -5.47 1.75
CA CYS A 103 -6.64 -4.67 1.58
C CYS A 103 -6.98 -3.48 0.69
N VAL A 104 -6.62 -2.26 1.12
CA VAL A 104 -6.77 -1.04 0.32
C VAL A 104 -5.38 -0.48 0.06
N LEU A 105 -4.96 -0.52 -1.20
CA LEU A 105 -3.75 0.12 -1.69
C LEU A 105 -4.09 1.53 -2.15
N ILE A 106 -3.38 2.53 -1.61
CA ILE A 106 -3.49 3.93 -2.02
C ILE A 106 -2.11 4.33 -2.53
N SER A 107 -2.04 4.74 -3.80
CA SER A 107 -0.79 5.08 -4.50
C SER A 107 -1.08 5.96 -5.72
N ASP A 108 -0.10 6.73 -6.16
CA ASP A 108 -0.11 7.46 -7.43
C ASP A 108 0.84 6.84 -8.48
N ALA A 109 1.56 5.77 -8.11
CA ALA A 109 2.59 5.14 -8.91
C ALA A 109 2.36 3.62 -9.13
N PRO A 110 2.89 3.06 -10.23
CA PRO A 110 2.87 1.62 -10.49
C PRO A 110 4.01 0.87 -9.76
N PRO A 111 3.95 -0.48 -9.67
CA PRO A 111 5.12 -1.27 -9.26
C PRO A 111 6.25 -1.23 -10.29
N HIS A 112 7.50 -1.38 -9.83
CA HIS A 112 8.64 -1.70 -10.71
C HIS A 112 8.42 -2.96 -11.56
N GLY A 113 9.09 -3.01 -12.71
CA GLY A 113 9.10 -4.18 -13.59
C GLY A 113 7.98 -4.19 -14.64
N LEU A 114 7.21 -3.09 -14.74
CA LEU A 114 6.20 -2.91 -15.79
C LEU A 114 6.75 -2.23 -17.05
N LYS A 115 8.09 -2.11 -17.17
CA LYS A 115 8.79 -1.52 -18.32
C LYS A 115 8.29 -0.12 -18.67
N GLN A 116 8.09 0.70 -17.65
CA GLN A 116 7.67 2.08 -17.84
C GLN A 116 8.86 2.99 -18.16
N CYS A 117 8.57 4.21 -18.60
CA CYS A 117 9.61 5.23 -18.70
C CYS A 117 10.09 5.58 -17.28
N ASP A 118 11.41 5.75 -17.13
CA ASP A 118 12.03 6.11 -15.85
C ASP A 118 11.78 5.07 -14.75
N ASP A 119 12.03 3.78 -15.06
CA ASP A 119 12.07 2.68 -14.10
C ASP A 119 13.53 2.25 -13.91
N HIS A 120 14.08 2.49 -12.72
CA HIS A 120 15.44 2.11 -12.36
C HIS A 120 15.55 0.66 -11.89
N PHE A 121 14.42 -0.05 -11.78
CA PHE A 121 14.33 -1.47 -11.49
C PHE A 121 13.47 -2.18 -12.57
N PRO A 122 13.90 -2.16 -13.85
CA PRO A 122 13.09 -2.62 -14.99
C PRO A 122 12.80 -4.12 -15.00
N ASP A 123 13.57 -4.91 -14.23
CA ASP A 123 13.36 -6.35 -14.04
C ASP A 123 12.40 -6.66 -12.87
N GLY A 124 11.86 -5.63 -12.20
CA GLY A 124 10.94 -5.73 -11.07
C GLY A 124 11.61 -5.54 -9.72
N CYS A 125 10.88 -5.91 -8.66
CA CYS A 125 11.38 -5.86 -7.29
C CYS A 125 12.74 -6.58 -7.16
N PRO A 126 13.78 -5.95 -6.60
CA PRO A 126 15.09 -6.56 -6.38
C PRO A 126 15.07 -7.87 -5.57
N LEU A 127 14.06 -8.07 -4.72
CA LEU A 127 13.85 -9.30 -3.94
C LEU A 127 13.12 -10.39 -4.72
N GLY A 128 12.76 -10.14 -5.98
CA GLY A 128 12.09 -11.10 -6.86
C GLY A 128 10.57 -11.21 -6.64
N PHE A 129 9.98 -10.25 -5.94
CA PHE A 129 8.53 -10.21 -5.69
C PHE A 129 7.77 -9.76 -6.94
N ASP A 130 6.80 -10.56 -7.36
CA ASP A 130 5.94 -10.28 -8.52
C ASP A 130 4.55 -9.87 -8.02
N PRO A 131 4.12 -8.61 -8.28
CA PRO A 131 2.85 -8.08 -7.77
C PRO A 131 1.63 -8.85 -8.30
N LEU A 132 1.70 -9.43 -9.51
CA LEU A 132 0.60 -10.23 -10.07
C LEU A 132 0.50 -11.60 -9.41
N LYS A 133 1.65 -12.24 -9.12
CA LYS A 133 1.66 -13.50 -8.35
C LYS A 133 1.15 -13.28 -6.93
N ILE A 134 1.57 -12.20 -6.30
CA ILE A 134 1.12 -11.83 -4.96
C ILE A 134 -0.38 -11.54 -4.95
N ALA A 135 -0.91 -10.79 -5.93
CA ALA A 135 -2.34 -10.54 -6.03
C ALA A 135 -3.16 -11.83 -6.18
N ARG A 136 -2.65 -12.83 -6.91
CA ARG A 136 -3.27 -14.16 -6.99
C ARG A 136 -3.24 -14.88 -5.65
N GLU A 137 -2.11 -14.85 -4.94
CA GLU A 137 -2.01 -15.44 -3.60
C GLU A 137 -2.95 -14.74 -2.59
N MET A 138 -3.11 -13.41 -2.68
CA MET A 138 -4.08 -12.67 -1.89
C MET A 138 -5.50 -13.18 -2.17
N ALA A 139 -5.87 -13.39 -3.44
CA ALA A 139 -7.18 -13.94 -3.81
C ALA A 139 -7.39 -15.35 -3.27
N GLU A 140 -6.38 -16.23 -3.34
CA GLU A 140 -6.41 -17.58 -2.77
C GLU A 140 -6.60 -17.57 -1.24
N LYS A 141 -6.06 -16.57 -0.55
CA LYS A 141 -6.24 -16.36 0.90
C LYS A 141 -7.53 -15.61 1.26
N HIS A 142 -8.39 -15.34 0.28
CA HIS A 142 -9.63 -14.57 0.39
C HIS A 142 -9.40 -13.13 0.88
N ILE A 143 -8.29 -12.52 0.48
CA ILE A 143 -7.99 -11.10 0.70
C ILE A 143 -8.41 -10.33 -0.55
N THR A 144 -9.46 -9.52 -0.44
CA THR A 144 -9.89 -8.64 -1.52
C THR A 144 -9.01 -7.40 -1.56
N LEU A 145 -8.30 -7.19 -2.67
CA LEU A 145 -7.47 -6.02 -2.91
C LEU A 145 -8.25 -4.95 -3.68
N TYR A 146 -8.38 -3.77 -3.08
CA TYR A 146 -8.85 -2.55 -3.74
C TYR A 146 -7.66 -1.63 -3.98
N VAL A 147 -7.55 -1.10 -5.20
CA VAL A 147 -6.52 -0.12 -5.56
C VAL A 147 -7.20 1.22 -5.77
N VAL A 148 -6.79 2.22 -5.00
CA VAL A 148 -7.23 3.60 -5.06
C VAL A 148 -6.08 4.43 -5.62
N GLY A 149 -6.11 4.65 -6.92
CA GLY A 149 -5.15 5.51 -7.62
C GLY A 149 -5.43 6.98 -7.32
N VAL A 150 -4.39 7.75 -6.99
CA VAL A 150 -4.50 9.20 -6.81
C VAL A 150 -4.10 9.92 -8.10
N GLU A 151 -4.92 10.88 -8.54
CA GLU A 151 -4.77 11.52 -9.86
C GLU A 151 -3.82 12.73 -9.87
N PRO A 152 -3.14 13.04 -11.01
CA PRO A 152 -3.42 12.57 -12.38
C PRO A 152 -3.13 11.07 -12.56
N PRO A 153 -4.04 10.33 -13.22
CA PRO A 153 -4.25 8.91 -12.98
C PRO A 153 -3.10 8.01 -13.42
N ILE A 154 -3.04 6.85 -12.77
CA ILE A 154 -2.47 5.57 -13.22
C ILE A 154 -3.06 5.10 -14.59
N GLY A 155 -3.89 5.91 -15.24
CA GLY A 155 -4.59 5.65 -16.50
C GLY A 155 -3.75 5.79 -17.78
N LYS A 156 -2.47 6.17 -17.69
CA LYS A 156 -1.54 6.03 -18.84
C LYS A 156 -0.89 4.65 -18.92
N PHE A 157 -1.12 3.78 -17.94
CA PHE A 157 -0.43 2.50 -17.81
C PHE A 157 -1.30 1.35 -18.33
N SER A 158 -1.40 1.24 -19.65
CA SER A 158 -1.99 0.05 -20.30
C SER A 158 -1.03 -1.12 -20.19
N LEU A 159 -1.39 -2.15 -19.43
CA LEU A 159 -0.81 -3.49 -19.58
C LEU A 159 -1.15 -3.96 -21.00
N GLN A 160 -0.16 -3.95 -21.90
CA GLN A 160 -0.29 -4.69 -23.15
C GLN A 160 -0.29 -6.18 -22.80
N ALA A 161 -1.48 -6.78 -22.86
CA ALA A 161 -1.69 -8.22 -22.81
C ALA A 161 -1.22 -8.89 -24.11
#